data_AF-A0A7V4PPM1-F1
#
_entry.id   AF-A0A7V4PPM1-F1
#
_cell.length_a   1.000
_cell.length_b   1.000
_cell.length_c   1.000
_cell.angle_alpha   90.00
_cell.angle_beta   90.00
_cell.angle_gamma   90.00
#
_symmetry.space_group_name_H-M   'P 1'
#
loop_
_entity.id
_entity.type
_entity.pdbx_description
1 polymer ?
#
loop_
_entity_poly.entity_id
_entity_poly.type
_entity_poly.pdbx_seq_one_letter_code
_entity_poly.pdbx_strand_id
1 'polypeptide(L)'
;MPVSKLVGAKVKRREDPRLVRGLGQYVDDIHLPGMLHVAILRSPHAHARIKGIEAEAARRHPGVVAVVTGAEIKDQVGPLPV
;
A
#
# COMPACT_ATOMS: atom_id res chain seq x y z
N MET A 1 -9.28 -35.66 -29.30
CA MET A 1 -8.39 -34.52 -28.98
C MET A 1 -7.33 -35.03 -28.01
N PRO A 2 -6.03 -35.09 -28.37
CA PRO A 2 -5.03 -35.50 -27.40
C PRO A 2 -4.94 -34.41 -26.32
N VAL A 3 -5.36 -34.74 -25.12
CA VAL A 3 -5.18 -33.90 -23.94
C VAL A 3 -3.66 -33.82 -23.71
N SER A 4 -3.11 -32.60 -23.70
CA SER A 4 -1.67 -32.41 -23.53
C SER A 4 -1.21 -33.05 -22.21
N LYS A 5 0.04 -33.56 -22.15
CA LYS A 5 0.65 -34.14 -20.93
C LYS A 5 0.63 -33.19 -19.71
N LEU A 6 0.27 -31.94 -19.89
CA LEU A 6 0.21 -30.91 -18.84
C LEU A 6 -1.18 -30.77 -18.22
N VAL A 7 -2.25 -31.09 -18.96
CA VAL A 7 -3.62 -30.92 -18.46
C VAL A 7 -3.97 -32.10 -17.55
N GLY A 8 -4.26 -31.81 -16.29
CA GLY A 8 -4.57 -32.80 -15.24
C GLY A 8 -3.34 -33.43 -14.56
N ALA A 9 -2.11 -33.06 -14.96
CA ALA A 9 -0.88 -33.58 -14.38
C ALA A 9 -0.42 -32.79 -13.14
N LYS A 10 0.20 -33.48 -12.18
CA LYS A 10 0.85 -32.86 -11.01
C LYS A 10 2.22 -32.28 -11.38
N VAL A 11 2.21 -31.15 -12.09
CA VAL A 11 3.43 -30.44 -12.51
C VAL A 11 3.96 -29.57 -11.37
N LYS A 12 5.29 -29.56 -11.17
CA LYS A 12 5.92 -28.66 -10.19
C LYS A 12 5.78 -27.21 -10.65
N ARG A 13 5.52 -26.31 -9.71
CA ARG A 13 5.36 -24.89 -10.02
C ARG A 13 6.71 -24.26 -10.39
N ARG A 14 6.68 -23.32 -11.33
CA ARG A 14 7.88 -22.58 -11.77
C ARG A 14 8.33 -21.58 -10.70
N GLU A 15 7.38 -21.12 -9.88
CA GLU A 15 7.53 -20.07 -8.89
C GLU A 15 8.21 -20.59 -7.61
N ASP A 16 8.04 -21.87 -7.28
CA ASP A 16 8.53 -22.46 -6.02
C ASP A 16 10.01 -22.14 -5.75
N PRO A 17 10.97 -22.32 -6.70
CA PRO A 17 12.38 -22.11 -6.41
C PRO A 17 12.72 -20.70 -5.93
N ARG A 18 12.05 -19.65 -6.44
CA ARG A 18 12.31 -18.27 -5.98
C ARG A 18 11.56 -17.96 -4.69
N LEU A 19 10.31 -18.42 -4.57
CA LEU A 19 9.46 -18.09 -3.42
C LEU A 19 9.96 -18.77 -2.13
N VAL A 20 10.30 -20.06 -2.17
CA VAL A 20 10.73 -20.80 -0.97
C VAL A 20 12.14 -20.43 -0.50
N ARG A 21 12.88 -19.64 -1.30
CA ARG A 21 14.23 -19.16 -0.97
C ARG A 21 14.24 -17.69 -0.51
N GLY A 22 13.09 -17.05 -0.40
CA GLY A 22 13.02 -15.60 -0.11
C GLY A 22 13.56 -14.74 -1.26
N LEU A 23 13.58 -15.27 -2.49
CA LEU A 23 13.98 -14.57 -3.71
C LEU A 23 12.74 -14.10 -4.52
N GLY A 24 11.55 -14.14 -3.89
CA GLY A 24 10.40 -13.41 -4.39
C GLY A 24 10.66 -11.91 -4.27
N GLN A 25 10.09 -11.12 -5.18
CA GLN A 25 10.03 -9.68 -5.05
C GLN A 25 8.55 -9.29 -4.98
N TYR A 26 8.18 -8.71 -3.85
CA TYR A 26 6.89 -8.12 -3.56
C TYR A 26 7.01 -6.59 -3.56
N VAL A 27 5.90 -5.89 -3.42
CA VAL A 27 5.88 -4.41 -3.48
C VAL A 27 6.77 -3.79 -2.40
N ASP A 28 6.77 -4.37 -1.19
CA ASP A 28 7.56 -3.86 -0.04
C ASP A 28 9.07 -4.19 -0.15
N ASP A 29 9.45 -5.10 -1.05
CA ASP A 29 10.86 -5.39 -1.30
C ASP A 29 11.52 -4.34 -2.21
N ILE A 30 10.72 -3.50 -2.88
CA ILE A 30 11.20 -2.49 -3.83
C ILE A 30 11.75 -1.29 -3.06
N HIS A 31 13.01 -0.94 -3.34
CA HIS A 31 13.66 0.24 -2.76
C HIS A 31 14.18 1.14 -3.89
N LEU A 32 13.72 2.39 -3.91
CA LEU A 32 14.12 3.39 -4.91
C LEU A 32 14.87 4.56 -4.23
N PRO A 33 15.83 5.19 -4.92
CA PRO A 33 16.45 6.41 -4.42
C PRO A 33 15.40 7.49 -4.12
N GLY A 34 15.41 8.05 -2.91
CA GLY A 34 14.45 9.06 -2.48
C GLY A 34 13.05 8.55 -2.14
N MET A 35 12.84 7.23 -2.04
CA MET A 35 11.55 6.66 -1.65
C MET A 35 11.09 7.17 -0.27
N LEU A 36 9.87 7.71 -0.22
CA LEU A 36 9.20 8.12 1.01
C LEU A 36 8.25 7.03 1.50
N HIS A 37 7.97 7.06 2.80
CA HIS A 37 7.01 6.17 3.44
C HIS A 37 5.78 6.96 3.89
N VAL A 38 4.61 6.31 3.85
CA VAL A 38 3.33 6.91 4.26
C VAL A 38 2.80 6.16 5.47
N ALA A 39 2.40 6.92 6.49
CA ALA A 39 1.59 6.44 7.61
C ALA A 39 0.21 7.10 7.56
N ILE A 40 -0.84 6.32 7.79
CA ILE A 40 -2.23 6.80 7.74
C ILE A 40 -2.77 6.91 9.17
N LEU A 41 -3.09 8.13 9.60
CA LEU A 41 -3.88 8.34 10.81
C LEU A 41 -5.33 7.94 10.54
N ARG A 42 -5.83 6.94 11.28
CA ARG A 42 -7.19 6.41 11.13
C ARG A 42 -8.13 6.95 12.20
N SER A 43 -9.40 7.05 11.86
CA SER A 43 -10.45 7.41 12.83
C SER A 43 -10.56 6.34 13.92
N PRO A 44 -10.54 6.72 15.21
CA PRO A 44 -10.90 5.80 16.29
C PRO A 44 -12.43 5.66 16.44
N HIS A 45 -13.21 6.48 15.75
CA HIS A 45 -14.67 6.48 15.80
C HIS A 45 -15.24 5.80 14.54
N ALA A 46 -16.21 4.90 14.74
CA ALA A 46 -16.92 4.23 13.64
C ALA A 46 -17.74 5.21 12.79
N HIS A 47 -18.34 6.23 13.41
CA HIS A 47 -19.06 7.29 12.73
C HIS A 47 -18.96 8.60 13.52
N ALA A 48 -18.40 9.65 12.90
CA ALA A 48 -18.26 10.96 13.51
C ALA A 48 -18.09 12.03 12.43
N ARG A 49 -18.42 13.29 12.78
CA ARG A 49 -18.06 14.46 11.97
C ARG A 49 -16.67 14.94 12.39
N ILE A 50 -15.75 15.07 11.43
CA ILE A 50 -14.44 15.68 11.66
C ILE A 50 -14.64 17.18 11.83
N LYS A 51 -14.41 17.71 13.04
CA LYS A 51 -14.48 19.15 13.33
C LYS A 51 -13.21 19.89 12.96
N GLY A 52 -12.07 19.21 13.02
CA GLY A 52 -10.75 19.75 12.71
C GLY A 52 -9.67 18.68 12.83
N ILE A 53 -8.50 18.96 12.26
CA ILE A 53 -7.29 18.13 12.36
C ILE A 53 -6.12 19.06 12.69
N GLU A 54 -5.48 18.83 13.83
CA GLU A 54 -4.27 19.54 14.22
C GLU A 54 -3.04 18.72 13.83
N ALA A 55 -2.35 19.14 12.76
CA ALA A 55 -1.23 18.42 12.16
C ALA A 55 0.14 19.07 12.42
N GLU A 56 0.19 20.21 13.09
CA GLU A 56 1.40 21.04 13.22
C GLU A 56 2.57 20.32 13.90
N ALA A 57 2.31 19.54 14.94
CA ALA A 57 3.35 18.76 15.60
C ALA A 57 3.97 17.73 14.65
N ALA A 58 3.15 17.04 13.85
CA ALA A 58 3.62 16.08 12.86
C ALA A 58 4.40 16.77 11.73
N ARG A 59 3.91 17.91 11.23
CA ARG A 59 4.60 18.70 10.19
C ARG A 59 6.00 19.15 10.60
N ARG A 60 6.21 19.45 11.89
CA ARG A 60 7.50 19.89 12.43
C ARG A 60 8.44 18.74 12.83
N HIS A 61 7.96 17.50 12.79
CA HIS A 61 8.79 16.37 13.20
C HIS A 61 9.92 16.13 12.18
N PRO A 62 11.19 15.96 12.63
CA PRO A 62 12.28 15.62 11.73
C PRO A 62 11.98 14.39 10.88
N GLY A 63 12.24 14.46 9.58
CA GLY A 63 12.00 13.37 8.62
C GLY A 63 10.58 13.31 8.03
N VAL A 64 9.64 14.11 8.53
CA VAL A 64 8.32 14.26 7.88
C VAL A 64 8.46 15.19 6.69
N VAL A 65 8.14 14.67 5.50
CA VAL A 65 8.17 15.45 4.25
C VAL A 65 6.86 16.20 4.02
N ALA A 66 5.73 15.58 4.37
CA ALA A 66 4.41 16.18 4.21
C ALA A 66 3.41 15.58 5.20
N VAL A 67 2.41 16.37 5.58
CA VAL A 67 1.16 15.89 6.19
C VAL A 67 0.03 16.34 5.28
N VAL A 68 -0.77 15.38 4.81
CA VAL A 68 -1.85 15.60 3.86
C VAL A 68 -3.17 15.27 4.53
N THR A 69 -4.07 16.23 4.61
CA THR A 69 -5.43 16.06 5.11
C THR A 69 -6.44 16.21 3.96
N GLY A 70 -7.73 16.05 4.25
CA GLY A 70 -8.78 16.28 3.25
C GLY A 70 -8.76 17.70 2.67
N ALA A 71 -8.28 18.70 3.43
CA ALA A 71 -8.20 20.08 2.94
C ALA A 71 -7.22 20.25 1.78
N GLU A 72 -6.10 19.52 1.78
CA GLU A 72 -5.07 19.60 0.74
C GLU A 72 -5.43 18.86 -0.54
N ILE A 73 -6.31 17.86 -0.48
CA ILE A 73 -6.63 16.99 -1.63
C ILE A 73 -8.06 17.11 -2.15
N LYS A 74 -8.92 17.92 -1.51
CA LYS A 74 -10.35 18.02 -1.86
C LYS A 74 -10.64 18.27 -3.34
N ASP A 75 -9.75 19.00 -4.03
CA ASP A 75 -9.92 19.37 -5.45
C ASP A 75 -9.25 18.35 -6.39
N GLN A 76 -8.54 17.36 -5.85
CA GLN A 76 -7.79 16.33 -6.57
C GLN A 76 -8.48 14.96 -6.55
N VAL A 77 -9.39 14.74 -5.61
CA VAL A 77 -10.09 13.45 -5.43
C VAL A 77 -11.60 13.62 -5.54
N GLY A 78 -12.24 12.72 -6.28
CA GLY A 78 -13.69 12.59 -6.29
C GLY A 78 -14.24 12.00 -4.98
N PRO A 79 -15.57 11.86 -4.85
CA PRO A 79 -16.16 11.19 -3.69
C PRO A 79 -15.56 9.77 -3.56
N LEU A 80 -14.95 9.49 -2.42
CA LEU A 80 -14.45 8.15 -2.12
C LEU A 80 -15.65 7.22 -1.88
N PRO A 81 -15.73 6.07 -2.55
CA PRO A 81 -16.75 5.08 -2.23
C PRO A 81 -16.53 4.62 -0.79
N VAL A 82 -17.61 4.68 0.01
CA VAL A 82 -17.71 3.98 1.30
C VAL A 82 -17.98 2.50 1.08
#